data_AF-A0A252DFP4-F1
#
_entry.id   AF-A0A252DFP4-F1
#
_cell.length_a   1.000
_cell.length_b   1.000
_cell.length_c   1.000
_cell.angle_alpha   90.00
_cell.angle_beta   90.00
_cell.angle_gamma   90.00
#
_symmetry.space_group_name_H-M   'P 1'
#
loop_
_entity.id
_entity.type
_entity.pdbx_description
1 polymer ?
#
loop_
_entity_poly.entity_id
_entity_poly.type
_entity_poly.pdbx_seq_one_letter_code
_entity_poly.pdbx_strand_id
1 'polypeptide(L)'
;MITSIRQSDGLKVLARDSQKNDGPFFCPKCHYEVILRKGRVKVHHFAHKPPVFCQYGQGESEYHRACKQSIFDCLSQAEDVANCELEKDLGKVVPDIYFVRGTVKVAIEVQISSLTMSKIIERTEEYNRLGVYVLWLPVFDDVLEDEMYAPKQWEKWLHTTYYGRVYYWLQDLNIAAIHFDEYQIWVEESNWYSSDGNEMSAGGYFKRSKRYRTPNHGMTLNILKDFQATIRRAWAGGDITVPNCKILNDKYPAWWK
;
A
#
# COMPACT_ATOMS: atom_id res chain seq x y z
N MET A 1 -0.73 -16.44 1.12
CA MET A 1 -1.78 -16.13 2.11
C MET A 1 -1.41 -16.73 3.45
N ILE A 2 -1.70 -16.02 4.53
CA ILE A 2 -1.37 -16.43 5.90
C ILE A 2 -2.59 -16.96 6.68
N THR A 3 -3.78 -16.88 6.09
CA THR A 3 -5.00 -17.49 6.61
C THR A 3 -5.54 -18.57 5.66
N SER A 4 -6.43 -19.45 6.13
CA SER A 4 -7.17 -20.43 5.30
C SER A 4 -8.41 -20.92 6.03
N ILE A 5 -9.31 -21.63 5.34
CA ILE A 5 -10.47 -22.30 5.94
C ILE A 5 -10.12 -23.77 6.22
N ARG A 6 -10.24 -24.22 7.46
CA ARG A 6 -10.03 -25.63 7.84
C ARG A 6 -11.29 -26.45 7.56
N GLN A 7 -11.14 -27.66 6.99
CA GLN A 7 -12.31 -28.48 6.63
C GLN A 7 -13.11 -28.96 7.84
N SER A 8 -12.44 -29.37 8.91
CA SER A 8 -13.06 -30.10 10.01
C SER A 8 -14.14 -29.31 10.74
N ASP A 9 -14.00 -28.00 10.81
CA ASP A 9 -14.89 -27.10 11.54
C ASP A 9 -15.32 -25.86 10.74
N GLY A 10 -14.79 -25.68 9.52
CA GLY A 10 -15.07 -24.51 8.68
C GLY A 10 -14.46 -23.22 9.22
N LEU A 11 -13.60 -23.27 10.25
CA LEU A 11 -13.04 -22.08 10.87
C LEU A 11 -11.93 -21.50 10.00
N LYS A 12 -11.86 -20.17 10.01
CA LYS A 12 -10.71 -19.43 9.47
C LYS A 12 -9.55 -19.54 10.46
N VAL A 13 -8.42 -20.05 9.99
CA VAL A 13 -7.25 -20.35 10.80
C VAL A 13 -6.00 -19.64 10.27
N LEU A 14 -5.08 -19.31 11.18
CA LEU A 14 -3.76 -18.77 10.83
C LEU A 14 -2.78 -19.90 10.56
N ALA A 15 -1.91 -19.73 9.57
CA ALA A 15 -0.89 -20.72 9.22
C ALA A 15 0.12 -20.96 10.37
N ARG A 16 0.40 -19.93 11.17
CA ARG A 16 1.31 -20.05 12.33
C ARG A 16 0.76 -20.98 13.40
N ASP A 17 -0.55 -20.94 13.64
CA ASP A 17 -1.25 -21.68 14.70
C ASP A 17 -1.76 -23.05 14.24
N SER A 18 -1.82 -23.28 12.93
CA SER A 18 -2.29 -24.55 12.34
C SER A 18 -1.17 -25.61 12.27
N GLN A 19 -1.54 -26.89 12.32
CA GLN A 19 -0.66 -28.03 12.07
C GLN A 19 -1.05 -28.74 10.76
N LYS A 20 -0.11 -29.50 10.17
CA LYS A 20 -0.36 -30.15 8.86
C LYS A 20 -1.48 -31.19 8.93
N ASN A 21 -1.61 -31.87 10.07
CA ASN A 21 -2.65 -32.86 10.35
C ASN A 21 -4.02 -32.22 10.64
N ASP A 22 -4.10 -30.91 10.87
CA ASP A 22 -5.38 -30.21 11.00
C ASP A 22 -6.07 -30.01 9.64
N GLY A 23 -5.36 -30.30 8.54
CA GLY A 23 -5.90 -30.20 7.19
C GLY A 23 -6.97 -31.28 6.87
N PRO A 24 -7.59 -31.19 5.69
CA PRO A 24 -7.22 -30.27 4.60
C PRO A 24 -7.70 -28.84 4.84
N PHE A 25 -7.08 -27.92 4.11
CA PHE A 25 -7.35 -26.49 4.17
C PHE A 25 -7.79 -25.98 2.81
N PHE A 26 -8.64 -24.96 2.78
CA PHE A 26 -9.23 -24.42 1.57
C PHE A 26 -9.05 -22.90 1.49
N CYS A 27 -8.70 -22.44 0.29
CA CYS A 27 -8.67 -21.01 0.00
C CYS A 27 -10.07 -20.40 0.21
N PRO A 28 -10.21 -19.32 1.00
CA PRO A 28 -11.48 -18.66 1.26
C PRO A 28 -12.11 -18.06 -0.01
N LYS A 29 -11.33 -17.83 -1.08
CA LYS A 29 -11.82 -17.22 -2.32
C LYS A 29 -12.23 -18.19 -3.41
N CYS A 30 -11.35 -19.15 -3.75
CA CYS A 30 -11.64 -20.11 -4.82
C CYS A 30 -12.15 -21.45 -4.29
N HIS A 31 -12.12 -21.66 -2.97
CA HIS A 31 -12.50 -22.91 -2.31
C HIS A 31 -11.69 -24.13 -2.73
N TYR A 32 -10.58 -23.95 -3.45
CA TYR A 32 -9.64 -25.03 -3.75
C TYR A 32 -8.70 -25.31 -2.58
N GLU A 33 -8.27 -26.57 -2.48
CA GLU A 33 -7.36 -27.04 -1.44
C GLU A 33 -6.01 -26.29 -1.51
N VAL A 34 -5.50 -25.90 -0.34
CA VAL A 34 -4.18 -25.28 -0.16
C VAL A 34 -3.33 -26.10 0.80
N ILE A 35 -2.02 -26.08 0.59
CA ILE A 35 -1.06 -26.75 1.46
C ILE A 35 -0.55 -25.79 2.52
N LEU A 36 -0.57 -26.22 3.77
CA LEU A 36 0.16 -25.55 4.85
C LEU A 36 1.67 -25.77 4.72
N ARG A 37 2.41 -24.68 4.48
CA ARG A 37 3.87 -24.64 4.44
C ARG A 37 4.39 -24.15 5.79
N LYS A 38 5.03 -25.06 6.54
CA LYS A 38 5.79 -24.74 7.76
C LYS A 38 7.26 -25.06 7.55
N GLY A 39 8.13 -24.11 7.90
CA GLY A 39 9.58 -24.22 7.80
C GLY A 39 10.22 -23.28 8.79
N ARG A 40 11.51 -23.47 9.09
CA ARG A 40 12.21 -22.70 10.13
C ARG A 40 12.58 -21.27 9.70
N VAL A 41 12.72 -21.06 8.39
CA VAL A 41 13.20 -19.79 7.82
C VAL A 41 12.04 -18.89 7.43
N LYS A 42 11.06 -19.45 6.70
CA LYS A 42 9.98 -18.68 6.09
C LYS A 42 8.75 -18.59 6.99
N VAL A 43 8.09 -17.43 6.96
CA VAL A 43 6.76 -17.25 7.57
C VAL A 43 5.83 -18.39 7.16
N HIS A 44 5.21 -19.04 8.14
CA HIS A 44 4.22 -20.09 7.90
C HIS A 44 3.07 -19.54 7.05
N HIS A 45 2.72 -20.25 5.97
CA HIS A 45 1.72 -19.76 5.02
C HIS A 45 0.98 -20.90 4.34
N PHE A 46 -0.16 -20.59 3.74
CA PHE A 46 -0.87 -21.50 2.85
C PHE A 46 -0.52 -21.20 1.40
N ALA A 47 -0.33 -22.26 0.60
CA ALA A 47 0.04 -22.17 -0.80
C ALA A 47 -0.85 -23.08 -1.65
N HIS A 48 -1.33 -22.56 -2.78
CA HIS A 48 -2.00 -23.38 -3.79
C HIS A 48 -1.01 -24.36 -4.42
N LYS A 49 -1.49 -25.56 -4.77
CA LYS A 49 -0.75 -26.50 -5.64
C LYS A 49 -0.84 -25.98 -7.08
N PRO A 50 0.28 -25.82 -7.81
CA PRO A 50 0.23 -25.51 -9.23
C PRO A 50 -0.55 -26.59 -10.02
N PRO A 51 -1.25 -26.22 -11.10
CA PRO A 51 -1.41 -24.86 -11.62
C PRO A 51 -2.37 -23.99 -10.78
N VAL A 52 -2.03 -22.71 -10.60
CA VAL A 52 -2.82 -21.77 -9.79
C VAL A 52 -3.60 -20.83 -10.71
N PHE A 53 -4.93 -21.01 -10.79
CA PHE A 53 -5.84 -20.10 -11.49
C PHE A 53 -6.45 -19.03 -10.56
N CYS A 54 -6.11 -19.07 -9.27
CA CYS A 54 -6.61 -18.14 -8.27
C CYS A 54 -5.68 -16.93 -8.17
N GLN A 55 -6.15 -15.73 -8.55
CA GLN A 55 -5.38 -14.47 -8.38
C GLN A 55 -4.98 -14.24 -6.92
N TYR A 56 -5.86 -14.59 -5.98
CA TYR A 56 -5.59 -14.52 -4.54
C TYR A 56 -4.47 -15.47 -4.08
N GLY A 57 -4.27 -16.56 -4.83
CA GLY A 57 -3.21 -17.54 -4.61
C GLY A 57 -1.87 -17.19 -5.24
N GLN A 58 -1.76 -16.11 -6.01
CA GLN A 58 -0.55 -15.80 -6.75
C GLN A 58 0.53 -15.18 -5.85
N GLY A 59 1.64 -15.92 -5.70
CA GLY A 59 2.99 -15.35 -5.61
C GLY A 59 3.29 -14.30 -4.54
N GLU A 60 2.60 -14.30 -3.40
CA GLU A 60 2.88 -13.36 -2.31
C GLU A 60 4.32 -13.51 -1.77
N SER A 61 5.05 -12.40 -1.61
CA SER A 61 6.42 -12.41 -1.10
C SER A 61 6.46 -12.67 0.41
N GLU A 62 7.60 -13.15 0.90
CA GLU A 62 7.82 -13.33 2.34
C GLU A 62 7.72 -12.02 3.11
N TYR A 63 8.28 -10.96 2.55
CA TYR A 63 8.26 -9.62 3.13
C TYR A 63 6.82 -9.08 3.27
N HIS A 64 5.95 -9.34 2.29
CA HIS A 64 4.53 -9.02 2.37
C HIS A 64 3.84 -9.70 3.55
N ARG A 65 4.10 -10.99 3.73
CA ARG A 65 3.53 -11.77 4.84
C ARG A 65 4.01 -11.26 6.19
N ALA A 66 5.30 -10.96 6.31
CA ALA A 66 5.90 -10.44 7.53
C ALA A 66 5.30 -9.09 7.92
N CYS A 67 5.20 -8.16 6.97
CA CYS A 67 4.60 -6.84 7.17
C CYS A 67 3.17 -6.94 7.72
N LYS A 68 2.29 -7.70 7.04
CA LYS A 68 0.90 -7.88 7.48
C LYS A 68 0.79 -8.53 8.85
N GLN A 69 1.62 -9.54 9.12
CA GLN A 69 1.61 -10.24 10.39
C GLN A 69 2.02 -9.30 11.53
N SER A 70 3.07 -8.50 11.33
CA SER A 70 3.54 -7.50 12.31
C SER A 70 2.47 -6.45 12.60
N ILE A 71 1.83 -5.88 11.57
CA ILE A 71 0.72 -4.93 11.75
C ILE A 71 -0.44 -5.59 12.51
N PHE A 72 -0.87 -6.79 12.10
CA PHE A 72 -1.98 -7.51 12.73
C PHE A 72 -1.70 -7.85 14.19
N ASP A 73 -0.49 -8.30 14.52
CA ASP A 73 -0.13 -8.67 15.89
C ASP A 73 -0.24 -7.47 16.83
N CYS A 74 0.21 -6.30 16.40
CA CYS A 74 0.03 -5.08 17.19
C CYS A 74 -1.43 -4.62 17.27
N LEU A 75 -2.18 -4.67 16.17
CA LEU A 75 -3.59 -4.26 16.15
C LEU A 75 -4.48 -5.19 16.99
N SER A 76 -4.24 -6.49 16.96
CA SER A 76 -5.04 -7.49 17.69
C SER A 76 -4.87 -7.41 19.20
N GLN A 77 -3.80 -6.77 19.68
CA GLN A 77 -3.53 -6.54 21.11
C GLN A 77 -3.98 -5.16 21.59
N ALA A 78 -4.42 -4.27 20.69
CA ALA A 78 -4.83 -2.92 21.05
C ALA A 78 -6.25 -2.90 21.64
N GLU A 79 -6.41 -2.20 22.77
CA GLU A 79 -7.69 -2.15 23.51
C GLU A 79 -8.84 -1.49 22.72
N ASP A 80 -8.54 -0.53 21.84
CA ASP A 80 -9.53 0.21 21.06
C ASP A 80 -9.84 -0.43 19.69
N VAL A 81 -9.32 -1.64 19.46
CA VAL A 81 -9.48 -2.41 18.23
C VAL A 81 -10.37 -3.63 18.45
N ALA A 82 -11.40 -3.77 17.63
CA ALA A 82 -12.31 -4.91 17.61
C ALA A 82 -12.32 -5.58 16.23
N ASN A 83 -12.72 -6.85 16.19
CA ASN A 83 -12.88 -7.63 14.94
C ASN A 83 -11.65 -7.54 14.02
N CYS A 84 -10.45 -7.57 14.61
CA CYS A 84 -9.20 -7.55 13.86
C CYS A 84 -9.02 -8.90 13.14
N GLU A 85 -8.88 -8.87 11.82
CA GLU A 85 -8.79 -10.05 10.97
C GLU A 85 -7.76 -9.81 9.86
N LEU A 86 -6.82 -10.76 9.70
CA LEU A 86 -6.01 -10.85 8.49
C LEU A 86 -6.86 -11.33 7.34
N GLU A 87 -6.67 -10.78 6.13
CA GLU A 87 -7.22 -11.35 4.90
C GLU A 87 -8.75 -11.53 4.94
N LYS A 88 -9.48 -10.55 5.50
CA LYS A 88 -10.94 -10.64 5.68
C LYS A 88 -11.65 -10.66 4.33
N ASP A 89 -12.49 -11.65 4.07
CA ASP A 89 -13.27 -11.65 2.84
C ASP A 89 -14.45 -10.68 2.97
N LEU A 90 -14.42 -9.59 2.18
CA LEU A 90 -15.50 -8.61 2.08
C LEU A 90 -16.23 -8.70 0.73
N GLY A 91 -16.12 -9.84 0.04
CA GLY A 91 -16.72 -10.08 -1.27
C GLY A 91 -15.77 -9.72 -2.40
N LYS A 92 -15.92 -8.55 -3.02
CA LYS A 92 -15.08 -8.14 -4.15
C LYS A 92 -13.65 -7.74 -3.74
N VAL A 93 -13.47 -7.39 -2.47
CA VAL A 93 -12.17 -7.02 -1.89
C VAL A 93 -11.83 -7.91 -0.71
N VAL A 94 -10.53 -8.17 -0.56
CA VAL A 94 -9.97 -8.89 0.59
C VAL A 94 -8.82 -8.04 1.10
N PRO A 95 -9.06 -7.14 2.08
CA PRO A 95 -7.99 -6.37 2.68
C PRO A 95 -6.97 -7.29 3.33
N ASP A 96 -5.72 -6.86 3.28
CA ASP A 96 -4.62 -7.52 3.96
C ASP A 96 -4.83 -7.58 5.46
N ILE A 97 -5.28 -6.47 6.05
CA ILE A 97 -5.76 -6.40 7.44
C ILE A 97 -7.08 -5.63 7.49
N TYR A 98 -8.05 -6.16 8.23
CA TYR A 98 -9.29 -5.50 8.55
C TYR A 98 -9.42 -5.35 10.06
N PHE A 99 -9.98 -4.23 10.52
CA PHE A 99 -10.39 -4.09 11.92
C PHE A 99 -11.49 -3.04 12.08
N VAL A 100 -12.06 -2.97 13.27
CA VAL A 100 -13.05 -1.97 13.66
C VAL A 100 -12.50 -1.17 14.84
N ARG A 101 -12.57 0.16 14.76
CA ARG A 101 -12.20 1.07 15.85
C ARG A 101 -13.38 1.98 16.16
N GLY A 102 -14.01 1.76 17.32
CA GLY A 102 -15.32 2.33 17.61
C GLY A 102 -16.36 1.89 16.56
N THR A 103 -16.89 2.83 15.78
CA THR A 103 -17.82 2.55 14.67
C THR A 103 -17.15 2.54 13.28
N VAL A 104 -15.84 2.83 13.22
CA VAL A 104 -15.09 2.95 11.98
C VAL A 104 -14.56 1.58 11.56
N LYS A 105 -15.00 1.10 10.39
CA LYS A 105 -14.44 -0.09 9.74
C LYS A 105 -13.21 0.32 8.94
N VAL A 106 -12.09 -0.35 9.13
CA VAL A 106 -10.81 -0.03 8.50
C VAL A 106 -10.31 -1.23 7.70
N ALA A 107 -9.75 -0.94 6.53
CA ALA A 107 -8.95 -1.85 5.72
C ALA A 107 -7.52 -1.27 5.58
N ILE A 108 -6.50 -2.09 5.80
CA ILE A 108 -5.12 -1.77 5.42
C ILE A 108 -4.75 -2.66 4.25
N GLU A 109 -4.13 -2.06 3.24
CA GLU A 109 -3.62 -2.72 2.03
C GLU A 109 -2.11 -2.54 1.99
N VAL A 110 -1.36 -3.63 2.19
CA VAL A 110 0.09 -3.58 2.10
C VAL A 110 0.48 -3.67 0.63
N GLN A 111 1.22 -2.69 0.13
CA GLN A 111 1.53 -2.61 -1.31
C GLN A 111 3.01 -2.89 -1.59
N ILE A 112 3.33 -4.11 -2.05
CA ILE A 112 4.71 -4.48 -2.43
C ILE A 112 4.88 -4.73 -3.93
N SER A 113 3.96 -5.45 -4.56
CA SER A 113 4.00 -5.69 -6.01
C SER A 113 3.32 -4.57 -6.79
N SER A 114 3.48 -4.50 -8.11
CA SER A 114 2.78 -3.51 -8.93
C SER A 114 1.32 -3.95 -9.15
N LEU A 115 0.39 -3.45 -8.36
CA LEU A 115 -1.02 -3.40 -8.79
C LEU A 115 -1.17 -2.37 -9.91
N THR A 116 -2.04 -2.65 -10.86
CA THR A 116 -2.41 -1.66 -11.87
C THR A 116 -3.22 -0.54 -11.21
N MET A 117 -3.13 0.66 -11.79
CA MET A 117 -3.93 1.81 -11.33
C MET A 117 -5.42 1.51 -11.27
N SER A 118 -5.94 0.85 -12.32
CA SER A 118 -7.33 0.42 -12.38
C SER A 118 -7.73 -0.44 -11.18
N LYS A 119 -6.84 -1.33 -10.72
CA LYS A 119 -7.15 -2.23 -9.61
C LYS A 119 -7.15 -1.49 -8.25
N ILE A 120 -6.24 -0.54 -8.05
CA ILE A 120 -6.22 0.29 -6.84
C ILE A 120 -7.50 1.12 -6.75
N ILE A 121 -7.92 1.73 -7.87
CA ILE A 121 -9.15 2.53 -7.94
C ILE A 121 -10.37 1.65 -7.67
N GLU A 122 -10.53 0.52 -8.37
CA GLU A 122 -11.64 -0.42 -8.20
C GLU A 122 -11.78 -0.88 -6.73
N ARG A 123 -10.66 -1.26 -6.10
CA ARG A 123 -10.65 -1.68 -4.69
C ARG A 123 -11.03 -0.53 -3.77
N THR A 124 -10.54 0.68 -4.04
CA THR A 124 -10.87 1.87 -3.24
C THR A 124 -12.35 2.23 -3.33
N GLU A 125 -12.95 2.14 -4.53
CA GLU A 125 -14.38 2.35 -4.74
C GLU A 125 -15.22 1.30 -4.01
N GLU A 126 -14.79 0.04 -4.03
CA GLU A 126 -15.48 -1.02 -3.33
C GLU A 126 -15.42 -0.84 -1.80
N TYR A 127 -14.27 -0.45 -1.24
CA TYR A 127 -14.18 -0.09 0.18
C TYR A 127 -15.12 1.06 0.53
N ASN A 128 -15.17 2.09 -0.30
CA ASN A 128 -16.09 3.20 -0.12
C ASN A 128 -17.55 2.73 -0.11
N ARG A 129 -17.95 1.88 -1.06
CA ARG A 129 -19.31 1.29 -1.15
C ARG A 129 -19.66 0.49 0.09
N LEU A 130 -18.69 -0.24 0.65
CA LEU A 130 -18.85 -1.03 1.88
C LEU A 130 -18.81 -0.17 3.16
N GLY A 131 -18.52 1.13 3.06
CA GLY A 131 -18.35 2.02 4.20
C GLY A 131 -17.10 1.70 5.02
N VAL A 132 -16.05 1.19 4.38
CA VAL A 132 -14.76 0.86 4.97
C VAL A 132 -13.74 1.94 4.60
N TYR A 133 -12.98 2.42 5.57
CA TYR A 133 -11.92 3.41 5.38
C TYR A 133 -10.62 2.66 5.05
N VAL A 134 -10.05 2.91 3.88
CA VAL A 134 -8.83 2.23 3.42
C VAL A 134 -7.57 3.03 3.74
N LEU A 135 -6.52 2.34 4.17
CA LEU A 135 -5.14 2.81 4.20
C LEU A 135 -4.30 1.96 3.25
N TRP A 136 -3.97 2.52 2.09
CA TRP A 136 -2.94 2.01 1.19
C TRP A 136 -1.57 2.30 1.76
N LEU A 137 -0.80 1.24 1.96
CA LEU A 137 0.44 1.28 2.71
C LEU A 137 1.54 0.53 1.93
N PRO A 138 2.22 1.19 0.98
CA PRO A 138 3.47 0.67 0.44
C PRO A 138 4.50 0.45 1.53
N VAL A 139 5.51 -0.37 1.24
CA VAL A 139 6.63 -0.57 2.17
C VAL A 139 7.74 0.42 1.85
N PHE A 140 8.36 0.96 2.89
CA PHE A 140 9.50 1.84 2.77
C PHE A 140 10.67 1.13 2.04
N ASP A 141 11.38 1.90 1.23
CA ASP A 141 12.54 1.48 0.45
C ASP A 141 13.60 2.57 0.62
N ASP A 142 14.85 2.19 0.91
CA ASP A 142 15.95 3.11 1.20
C ASP A 142 16.22 4.08 0.04
N VAL A 143 15.78 3.77 -1.18
CA VAL A 143 15.81 4.71 -2.32
C VAL A 143 15.01 6.00 -2.07
N LEU A 144 14.11 6.00 -1.08
CA LEU A 144 13.37 7.20 -0.67
C LEU A 144 14.21 8.16 0.17
N GLU A 145 15.41 7.75 0.62
CA GLU A 145 16.39 8.64 1.25
C GLU A 145 17.18 9.47 0.22
N ASP A 146 17.12 9.11 -1.07
CA ASP A 146 17.78 9.87 -2.13
C ASP A 146 17.05 11.20 -2.41
N GLU A 147 17.79 12.25 -2.72
CA GLU A 147 17.23 13.55 -3.12
C GLU A 147 16.44 13.50 -4.44
N MET A 148 16.67 12.47 -5.26
CA MET A 148 16.11 12.30 -6.58
C MET A 148 15.38 10.96 -6.70
N TYR A 149 14.05 11.00 -6.64
CA TYR A 149 13.19 9.84 -6.78
C TYR A 149 12.27 9.96 -7.99
N ALA A 150 11.90 8.85 -8.61
CA ALA A 150 10.93 8.82 -9.71
C ALA A 150 9.65 8.07 -9.26
N PRO A 151 8.65 8.79 -8.70
CA PRO A 151 7.44 8.15 -8.22
C PRO A 151 6.71 7.38 -9.32
N LYS A 152 6.31 6.15 -8.99
CA LYS A 152 5.45 5.30 -9.82
C LYS A 152 4.06 5.93 -9.94
N GLN A 153 3.29 5.52 -10.95
CA GLN A 153 1.96 6.09 -11.19
C GLN A 153 1.03 5.95 -9.98
N TRP A 154 1.11 4.80 -9.28
CA TRP A 154 0.29 4.56 -8.08
C TRP A 154 0.73 5.42 -6.90
N GLU A 155 2.02 5.72 -6.76
CA GLU A 155 2.51 6.63 -5.73
C GLU A 155 2.02 8.05 -5.97
N LYS A 156 2.00 8.52 -7.22
CA LYS A 156 1.40 9.82 -7.57
C LYS A 156 -0.10 9.86 -7.27
N TRP A 157 -0.80 8.76 -7.52
CA TRP A 157 -2.21 8.65 -7.20
C TRP A 157 -2.47 8.63 -5.69
N LEU A 158 -1.65 7.90 -4.91
CA LEU A 158 -1.71 7.94 -3.44
C LEU A 158 -1.38 9.34 -2.91
N HIS A 159 -0.33 9.98 -3.45
CA HIS A 159 0.06 11.35 -3.13
C HIS A 159 -1.13 12.31 -3.28
N THR A 160 -1.84 12.21 -4.40
CA THR A 160 -3.07 12.98 -4.62
C THR A 160 -4.18 12.58 -3.64
N THR A 161 -4.39 11.28 -3.43
CA THR A 161 -5.45 10.72 -2.57
C THR A 161 -5.31 11.14 -1.11
N TYR A 162 -4.09 11.25 -0.59
CA TYR A 162 -3.81 11.69 0.78
C TYR A 162 -3.34 13.15 0.86
N TYR A 163 -3.83 14.00 -0.06
CA TYR A 163 -3.63 15.46 -0.01
C TYR A 163 -2.16 15.86 0.06
N GLY A 164 -1.33 15.24 -0.77
CA GLY A 164 0.10 15.49 -0.88
C GLY A 164 0.97 14.51 -0.11
N ARG A 165 0.48 13.35 0.32
CA ARG A 165 1.24 12.39 1.14
C ARG A 165 1.25 11.00 0.53
N VAL A 166 2.34 10.28 0.74
CA VAL A 166 2.37 8.83 0.62
C VAL A 166 2.88 8.27 1.95
N TYR A 167 2.16 7.28 2.48
CA TYR A 167 2.48 6.64 3.74
C TYR A 167 3.21 5.33 3.46
N TYR A 168 4.41 5.16 3.99
CA TYR A 168 5.21 3.96 3.83
C TYR A 168 5.34 3.22 5.16
N TRP A 169 5.08 1.92 5.17
CA TRP A 169 5.29 1.09 6.35
C TRP A 169 6.77 0.99 6.67
N LEU A 170 7.11 1.22 7.95
CA LEU A 170 8.45 1.01 8.47
C LEU A 170 8.51 -0.32 9.23
N GLN A 171 7.76 -0.41 10.32
CA GLN A 171 7.71 -1.56 11.21
C GLN A 171 6.49 -1.47 12.12
N ASP A 172 5.84 -2.60 12.43
CA ASP A 172 4.71 -2.67 13.36
C ASP A 172 3.62 -1.67 12.96
N LEU A 173 3.27 -0.73 13.84
CA LEU A 173 2.29 0.33 13.55
C LEU A 173 2.93 1.65 13.10
N ASN A 174 4.26 1.69 12.91
CA ASN A 174 5.01 2.89 12.56
C ASN A 174 5.12 3.05 11.04
N ILE A 175 4.92 4.28 10.58
CA ILE A 175 4.81 4.67 9.19
C ILE A 175 5.64 5.93 8.94
N ALA A 176 6.36 5.98 7.83
CA ALA A 176 6.94 7.22 7.30
C ALA A 176 5.91 7.96 6.45
N ALA A 177 5.70 9.25 6.72
CA ALA A 177 4.92 10.13 5.85
C ALA A 177 5.87 10.86 4.90
N ILE A 178 5.64 10.74 3.60
CA ILE A 178 6.51 11.34 2.58
C ILE A 178 5.69 12.24 1.67
N HIS A 179 6.20 13.44 1.43
CA HIS A 179 5.74 14.34 0.38
C HIS A 179 6.72 14.29 -0.79
N PHE A 180 6.23 14.40 -2.02
CA PHE A 180 7.08 14.48 -3.20
C PHE A 180 7.20 15.93 -3.69
N ASP A 181 8.24 16.61 -3.23
CA ASP A 181 8.58 17.98 -3.62
C ASP A 181 9.06 18.07 -5.08
N GLU A 182 9.01 19.28 -5.62
CA GLU A 182 9.54 19.56 -6.96
C GLU A 182 11.06 19.33 -7.03
N TYR A 183 11.50 18.55 -8.01
CA TYR A 183 12.92 18.40 -8.31
C TYR A 183 13.33 19.35 -9.46
N GLN A 184 14.41 20.10 -9.28
CA GLN A 184 14.96 20.97 -10.31
C GLN A 184 16.17 20.33 -11.00
N ILE A 185 16.26 20.50 -12.32
CA ILE A 185 17.36 19.99 -13.15
C ILE A 185 18.07 21.21 -13.74
N TRP A 186 19.38 21.26 -13.57
CA TRP A 186 20.23 22.23 -14.27
C TRP A 186 20.32 21.88 -15.76
N VAL A 187 20.11 22.87 -16.63
CA VAL A 187 20.31 22.74 -18.07
C VAL A 187 21.64 23.38 -18.41
N GLU A 188 22.62 22.57 -18.80
CA GLU A 188 23.96 23.05 -19.18
C GLU A 188 23.91 24.03 -20.34
N GLU A 189 24.80 25.02 -20.27
CA GLU A 189 25.02 25.98 -21.35
C GLU A 189 25.67 25.30 -22.55
N SER A 190 25.19 25.65 -23.73
CA SER A 190 25.67 25.14 -25.01
C SER A 190 25.69 26.28 -26.02
N ASN A 191 26.80 26.41 -26.72
CA ASN A 191 26.99 27.41 -27.76
C ASN A 191 27.22 26.72 -29.11
N TRP A 192 26.61 27.24 -30.17
CA TRP A 192 26.77 26.73 -31.53
C TRP A 192 26.62 27.87 -32.55
N TYR A 193 26.96 27.62 -33.81
CA TYR A 193 26.78 28.60 -34.89
C TYR A 193 25.59 28.21 -35.76
N SER A 194 24.74 29.17 -36.14
CA SER A 194 23.64 28.97 -37.10
C SER A 194 24.17 28.80 -38.54
N SER A 195 23.29 28.39 -39.47
CA SER A 195 23.61 28.34 -40.91
C SER A 195 24.16 29.66 -41.47
N ASP A 196 23.72 30.77 -40.87
CA ASP A 196 24.10 32.12 -41.29
C ASP A 196 25.37 32.64 -40.58
N GLY A 197 26.05 31.79 -39.80
CA GLY A 197 27.30 32.11 -39.09
C GLY A 197 27.12 32.89 -37.78
N ASN A 198 25.89 33.11 -37.32
CA ASN A 198 25.62 33.76 -36.04
C ASN A 198 25.86 32.79 -34.87
N GLU A 199 26.52 33.26 -33.82
CA GLU A 199 26.65 32.51 -32.57
C GLU A 199 25.31 32.45 -31.83
N MET A 200 24.94 31.26 -31.40
CA MET A 200 23.72 30.92 -30.67
C MET A 200 24.13 30.31 -29.33
N SER A 201 23.41 30.63 -28.26
CA SER A 201 23.55 29.99 -26.97
C SER A 201 22.21 29.58 -26.37
N ALA A 202 22.18 28.47 -25.64
CA ALA A 202 21.05 28.04 -24.82
C ALA A 202 21.52 27.25 -23.60
N GLY A 203 20.75 27.30 -22.51
CA GLY A 203 21.08 26.66 -21.24
C GLY A 203 21.31 27.70 -20.13
N GLY A 204 21.93 27.29 -19.02
CA GLY A 204 22.27 28.17 -17.89
C GLY A 204 21.12 28.42 -16.91
N TYR A 205 20.13 27.52 -16.85
CA TYR A 205 18.97 27.69 -15.98
C TYR A 205 18.49 26.39 -15.35
N PHE A 206 17.80 26.51 -14.21
CA PHE A 206 17.08 25.41 -13.59
C PHE A 206 15.69 25.24 -14.21
N LYS A 207 15.32 24.00 -14.53
CA LYS A 207 13.95 23.65 -14.94
C LYS A 207 13.34 22.61 -14.01
N ARG A 208 12.03 22.70 -13.80
CA ARG A 208 11.27 21.68 -13.06
C ARG A 208 11.30 20.35 -13.81
N SER A 209 11.62 19.27 -13.10
CA SER A 209 11.55 17.91 -13.62
C SER A 209 10.10 17.44 -13.76
N LYS A 210 9.76 16.83 -14.89
CA LYS A 210 8.46 16.13 -15.07
C LYS A 210 8.47 14.72 -14.48
N ARG A 211 9.65 14.11 -14.33
CA ARG A 211 9.83 12.72 -13.91
C ARG A 211 10.21 12.59 -12.44
N TYR A 212 11.21 13.37 -12.03
CA TYR A 212 11.85 13.26 -10.73
C TYR A 212 11.21 14.20 -9.71
N ARG A 213 11.24 13.79 -8.45
CA ARG A 213 10.75 14.48 -7.26
C ARG A 213 11.74 14.30 -6.13
N THR A 214 11.71 15.18 -5.15
CA THR A 214 12.47 15.03 -3.91
C THR A 214 11.54 14.44 -2.84
N PRO A 215 11.83 13.25 -2.29
CA PRO A 215 11.15 12.74 -1.11
C PRO A 215 11.44 13.66 0.09
N ASN A 216 10.42 14.36 0.57
CA ASN A 216 10.46 15.18 1.77
C ASN A 216 9.80 14.40 2.90
N HIS A 217 10.62 13.96 3.85
CA HIS A 217 10.21 13.14 4.97
C HIS A 217 9.56 13.98 6.06
N GLY A 218 8.32 13.62 6.40
CA GLY A 218 7.62 14.11 7.57
C GLY A 218 7.99 13.35 8.83
N MET A 219 7.21 13.56 9.89
CA MET A 219 7.37 12.78 11.12
C MET A 219 6.98 11.31 10.91
N THR A 220 7.54 10.42 11.72
CA THR A 220 7.03 9.06 11.86
C THR A 220 5.67 9.07 12.54
N LEU A 221 4.71 8.35 11.96
CA LEU A 221 3.33 8.28 12.41
C LEU A 221 2.99 6.87 12.92
N ASN A 222 2.09 6.79 13.89
CA ASN A 222 1.51 5.55 14.38
C ASN A 222 0.05 5.39 13.90
N ILE A 223 -0.27 4.25 13.28
CA ILE A 223 -1.59 3.97 12.66
C ILE A 223 -2.76 4.26 13.61
N LEU A 224 -2.67 3.88 14.89
CA LEU A 224 -3.77 4.05 15.84
C LEU A 224 -3.82 5.47 16.44
N LYS A 225 -2.67 6.12 16.63
CA LYS A 225 -2.60 7.41 17.33
C LYS A 225 -2.80 8.61 16.41
N ASP A 226 -2.35 8.49 15.17
CA ASP A 226 -2.14 9.65 14.30
C ASP A 226 -3.12 9.75 13.13
N PHE A 227 -3.83 8.67 12.83
CA PHE A 227 -4.78 8.61 11.73
C PHE A 227 -6.23 8.76 12.18
N GLN A 228 -7.03 9.36 11.30
CA GLN A 228 -8.46 9.57 11.45
C GLN A 228 -9.23 9.17 10.18
N ALA A 229 -10.48 8.77 10.38
CA ALA A 229 -11.41 8.44 9.31
C ALA A 229 -11.79 9.70 8.52
N THR A 230 -11.48 9.72 7.22
CA THR A 230 -11.70 10.88 6.36
C THR A 230 -12.53 10.49 5.14
N ILE A 231 -13.59 11.26 4.86
CA ILE A 231 -14.33 11.16 3.59
C ILE A 231 -13.65 12.10 2.60
N ARG A 232 -13.05 11.52 1.57
CA ARG A 232 -12.44 12.25 0.47
C ARG A 232 -13.45 12.43 -0.66
N ARG A 233 -13.59 13.67 -1.11
CA ARG A 233 -14.37 14.00 -2.30
C ARG A 233 -13.59 13.65 -3.57
N ALA A 234 -14.33 13.32 -4.62
CA ALA A 234 -13.78 13.07 -5.94
C ALA A 234 -12.95 14.28 -6.41
N TRP A 235 -11.86 13.99 -7.11
CA TRP A 235 -10.94 14.98 -7.64
C TRP A 235 -10.37 14.48 -8.96
N ALA A 236 -10.18 15.37 -9.92
CA ALA A 236 -9.49 15.07 -11.16
C ALA A 236 -8.56 16.23 -11.54
N GLY A 237 -7.37 15.90 -12.06
CA GLY A 237 -6.40 16.87 -12.53
C GLY A 237 -5.25 16.20 -13.24
N GLY A 238 -4.88 16.73 -14.41
CA GLY A 238 -3.91 16.08 -15.29
C GLY A 238 -4.39 14.69 -15.71
N ASP A 239 -3.55 13.68 -15.52
CA ASP A 239 -3.80 12.26 -15.79
C ASP A 239 -4.33 11.48 -14.58
N ILE A 240 -4.59 12.15 -13.45
CA ILE A 240 -4.99 11.51 -12.19
C ILE A 240 -6.46 11.82 -11.90
N THR A 241 -7.22 10.77 -11.59
CA THR A 241 -8.59 10.86 -11.07
C THR A 241 -8.69 10.05 -9.79
N VAL A 242 -9.20 10.67 -8.74
CA VAL A 242 -9.51 10.04 -7.46
C VAL A 242 -11.03 10.06 -7.28
N PRO A 243 -11.70 8.92 -7.08
CA PRO A 243 -13.14 8.88 -6.86
C PRO A 243 -13.50 9.39 -5.46
N ASN A 244 -14.80 9.52 -5.18
CA ASN A 244 -15.26 9.67 -3.79
C ASN A 244 -14.85 8.42 -3.01
N CYS A 245 -14.13 8.59 -1.91
CA CYS A 245 -13.65 7.45 -1.14
C CYS A 245 -13.55 7.74 0.36
N LYS A 246 -13.47 6.66 1.13
CA LYS A 246 -13.23 6.69 2.57
C LYS A 246 -11.81 6.23 2.81
N ILE A 247 -11.00 7.10 3.40
CA ILE A 247 -9.58 6.85 3.64
C ILE A 247 -9.23 7.07 5.11
N LEU A 248 -8.22 6.38 5.61
CA LEU A 248 -7.52 6.84 6.81
C LEU A 248 -6.48 7.87 6.38
N ASN A 249 -6.51 9.04 6.99
CA ASN A 249 -5.53 10.10 6.77
C ASN A 249 -4.96 10.55 8.10
N ASP A 250 -3.72 11.01 8.12
CA ASP A 250 -3.17 11.61 9.33
C ASP A 250 -3.88 12.92 9.68
N LYS A 251 -3.80 13.30 10.96
CA LYS A 251 -4.45 14.49 11.54
C LYS A 251 -3.59 15.76 11.52
N TYR A 252 -2.39 15.69 10.94
CA TYR A 252 -1.40 16.77 10.98
C TYR A 252 -1.49 17.68 9.75
N PRO A 253 -1.09 18.96 9.90
CA PRO A 253 -0.96 19.87 8.75
C PRO A 253 0.14 19.39 7.79
N ALA A 254 0.13 19.94 6.57
CA ALA A 254 1.26 19.77 5.66
C ALA A 254 2.55 20.33 6.29
N TRP A 255 3.67 19.63 6.11
CA TRP A 255 4.99 20.05 6.60
C TRP A 255 5.90 20.57 5.49
N TRP A 256 5.48 20.42 4.24
CA TRP A 256 6.14 20.97 3.05
C TRP A 256 5.62 22.38 2.76
N LYS A 257 6.33 23.10 1.88
CA LYS A 257 6.04 24.50 1.51
C LYS A 257 5.38 24.61 0.15
#